data_AF-A0A4Q7YZA3-F1
#
_entry.id   AF-A0A4Q7YZA3-F1
#
_cell.length_a   1.000
_cell.length_b   1.000
_cell.length_c   1.000
_cell.angle_alpha   90.00
_cell.angle_beta   90.00
_cell.angle_gamma   90.00
#
_symmetry.space_group_name_H-M   'P 1'
#
loop_
_entity.id
_entity.type
_entity.pdbx_description
1 polymer ?
#
loop_
_entity_poly.entity_id
_entity_poly.type
_entity_poly.pdbx_seq_one_letter_code
_entity_poly.pdbx_strand_id
1 'polypeptide(L)'
;MSKRTVVGLKLKNLWQAVRKVVYARATIISVACLIVLCADLVLASPASTGQERYDLGGPCEDQPNFRVSKELQDAESAHKWDRAVVLTKEHIRADGCNIPYRWYRLVNVLLSAHRSAEASSALQEMDSRGFDVELAFLGEDFPEIVKFIESKEFGASPLGLKMRRLENISDERRIKFQEALSRMPASEKPPDNYIAKGACPFECCRYGNWTVLEDTDLVSSPGSSRVVGRTRKGSRAFGLTGEVHLRPEPVVVLTAPEPDGVLTADELPKNSIAFILDNVGEGYGHVYTRGKVIVVQTHLSYAKYCYRPSESCWGETLLPSKERKEAIWWVKVRLPDGIVGWTDKTNNFGDKDGCA
;
A
#
# COMPACT_ATOMS: atom_id res chain seq x y z
N MET A 1 -24.63 -29.43 -68.19
CA MET A 1 -23.43 -30.30 -68.35
C MET A 1 -22.64 -30.28 -67.04
N SER A 2 -22.33 -31.45 -66.48
CA SER A 2 -21.08 -31.84 -65.78
C SER A 2 -20.50 -30.89 -64.70
N LYS A 3 -20.15 -31.27 -63.47
CA LYS A 3 -20.06 -32.54 -62.72
C LYS A 3 -19.88 -32.20 -61.23
N ARG A 4 -20.26 -33.16 -60.38
CA ARG A 4 -20.04 -33.25 -58.92
C ARG A 4 -18.55 -33.20 -58.54
N THR A 5 -18.26 -32.67 -57.35
CA THR A 5 -17.25 -33.23 -56.45
C THR A 5 -17.77 -33.28 -55.03
N VAL A 6 -17.67 -34.46 -54.43
CA VAL A 6 -18.10 -34.86 -53.09
C VAL A 6 -16.89 -34.82 -52.17
N VAL A 7 -17.01 -34.27 -50.96
CA VAL A 7 -16.12 -34.60 -49.84
C VAL A 7 -16.98 -34.82 -48.59
N GLY A 8 -17.20 -36.10 -48.27
CA GLY A 8 -17.64 -36.54 -46.96
C GLY A 8 -16.45 -37.13 -46.22
N LEU A 9 -16.15 -36.65 -45.02
CA LEU A 9 -15.17 -37.27 -44.12
C LEU A 9 -15.77 -37.51 -42.73
N LYS A 10 -16.29 -38.74 -42.59
CA LYS A 10 -16.25 -39.65 -41.41
C LYS A 10 -16.13 -39.04 -40.00
N LEU A 11 -17.29 -38.86 -39.38
CA LEU A 11 -17.48 -38.55 -37.95
C LEU A 11 -17.67 -39.82 -37.08
N LYS A 12 -17.01 -40.95 -37.40
CA LYS A 12 -17.27 -42.25 -36.76
C LYS A 12 -16.11 -42.89 -35.97
N ASN A 13 -14.94 -42.26 -35.84
CA ASN A 13 -13.76 -42.92 -35.27
C ASN A 13 -13.15 -42.33 -33.98
N LEU A 14 -13.79 -41.35 -33.32
CA LEU A 14 -13.25 -40.83 -32.04
C LEU A 14 -13.84 -41.52 -30.78
N TRP A 15 -15.01 -42.15 -30.88
CA TRP A 15 -15.67 -42.82 -29.76
C TRP A 15 -15.10 -44.21 -29.41
N GLN A 16 -14.23 -44.77 -30.25
CA GLN A 16 -13.53 -46.03 -29.97
C GLN A 16 -12.15 -45.86 -29.30
N ALA A 17 -11.63 -44.62 -29.21
CA ALA A 17 -10.36 -44.34 -28.54
C ALA A 17 -10.51 -44.07 -27.03
N VAL A 18 -11.68 -43.64 -26.57
CA VAL A 18 -11.95 -43.32 -25.15
C VAL A 18 -12.23 -44.59 -24.31
N ARG A 19 -12.57 -45.72 -24.96
CA ARG A 19 -12.99 -46.96 -24.29
C ARG A 19 -11.85 -47.89 -23.84
N LYS A 20 -10.58 -47.59 -24.18
CA LYS A 20 -9.42 -48.45 -23.89
C LYS A 20 -8.52 -47.99 -22.73
N VAL A 21 -8.75 -46.82 -22.12
CA VAL A 21 -7.94 -46.33 -20.99
C VAL A 21 -8.63 -46.55 -19.63
N VAL A 22 -9.94 -46.82 -19.62
CA VAL A 22 -10.74 -46.93 -18.38
C VAL A 22 -10.81 -48.37 -17.82
N TYR A 23 -10.21 -49.38 -18.47
CA TYR A 23 -10.33 -50.80 -18.08
C TYR A 23 -9.01 -51.54 -17.79
N ALA A 24 -7.96 -50.83 -17.35
CA ALA A 24 -6.65 -51.46 -17.10
C ALA A 24 -6.04 -51.18 -15.70
N ARG A 25 -6.84 -50.84 -14.68
CA ARG A 25 -6.35 -50.75 -13.28
C ARG A 25 -7.38 -51.20 -12.24
N ALA A 26 -8.11 -52.27 -12.54
CA ALA A 26 -9.02 -52.93 -11.61
C ALA A 26 -8.71 -54.43 -11.52
N THR A 27 -7.56 -54.77 -10.92
CA THR A 27 -7.28 -56.08 -10.29
C THR A 27 -5.90 -56.01 -9.67
N ILE A 28 -5.82 -55.94 -8.35
CA ILE A 28 -4.95 -56.73 -7.46
C ILE A 28 -5.38 -56.29 -6.04
N ILE A 29 -6.35 -57.03 -5.53
CA ILE A 29 -6.68 -57.15 -4.12
C ILE A 29 -6.01 -58.45 -3.65
N SER A 30 -5.48 -58.42 -2.42
CA SER A 30 -5.05 -59.57 -1.60
C SER A 30 -3.69 -60.22 -1.89
N VAL A 31 -2.65 -59.76 -1.18
CA VAL A 31 -1.91 -60.63 -0.23
C VAL A 31 -1.55 -59.78 0.99
N ALA A 32 -2.31 -59.99 2.07
CA ALA A 32 -1.89 -59.64 3.42
C ALA A 32 -1.43 -60.93 4.10
N CYS A 33 -0.19 -60.99 4.60
CA CYS A 33 0.15 -61.74 5.81
C CYS A 33 1.59 -61.44 6.27
N LEU A 34 1.67 -60.90 7.48
CA LEU A 34 2.69 -61.09 8.52
C LEU A 34 4.17 -60.96 8.15
N ILE A 35 4.76 -59.82 8.48
CA ILE A 35 5.94 -59.78 9.36
C ILE A 35 5.70 -58.73 10.43
N VAL A 36 5.34 -59.20 11.63
CA VAL A 36 5.48 -58.48 12.89
C VAL A 36 6.96 -58.56 13.26
N LEU A 37 7.66 -57.43 13.31
CA LEU A 37 8.86 -57.29 14.12
C LEU A 37 8.94 -55.85 14.64
N CYS A 38 8.88 -55.78 15.96
CA CYS A 38 9.01 -54.60 16.80
C CYS A 38 10.33 -53.87 16.54
N ALA A 39 10.26 -52.55 16.36
CA ALA A 39 11.32 -51.63 16.69
C ALA A 39 10.69 -50.26 17.00
N ASP A 40 10.55 -50.02 18.31
CA ASP A 40 10.55 -48.72 18.99
C ASP A 40 9.86 -47.54 18.29
N LEU A 41 8.61 -47.31 18.71
CA LEU A 41 8.04 -45.98 18.80
C LEU A 41 8.95 -45.09 19.67
N VAL A 42 9.91 -44.42 19.04
CA VAL A 42 10.25 -43.07 19.46
C VAL A 42 9.17 -42.17 18.89
N LEU A 43 8.12 -41.92 19.68
CA LEU A 43 7.28 -40.75 19.52
C LEU A 43 8.17 -39.53 19.77
N ALA A 44 8.96 -39.16 18.78
CA ALA A 44 9.39 -37.79 18.65
C ALA A 44 8.11 -37.00 18.45
N SER A 45 7.65 -36.33 19.51
CA SER A 45 6.78 -35.18 19.39
C SER A 45 7.27 -34.39 18.18
N PRO A 46 6.41 -33.94 17.25
CA PRO A 46 6.84 -32.94 16.30
C PRO A 46 7.34 -31.78 17.16
N ALA A 47 8.67 -31.60 17.20
CA ALA A 47 9.23 -30.38 17.73
C ALA A 47 8.46 -29.30 17.00
N SER A 48 7.75 -28.45 17.74
CA SER A 48 7.33 -27.18 17.18
C SER A 48 8.58 -26.66 16.48
N THR A 49 8.53 -26.50 15.17
CA THR A 49 9.54 -25.74 14.45
C THR A 49 9.37 -24.31 14.96
N GLY A 50 9.86 -24.08 16.17
CA GLY A 50 9.98 -22.78 16.77
C GLY A 50 10.95 -22.09 15.84
N GLN A 51 10.39 -21.24 14.99
CA GLN A 51 11.16 -20.35 14.15
C GLN A 51 12.20 -19.69 15.08
N GLU A 52 13.47 -20.02 14.88
CA GLU A 52 14.55 -19.45 15.70
C GLU A 52 14.40 -17.94 15.62
N ARG A 53 14.09 -17.31 16.75
CA ARG A 53 13.95 -15.86 16.83
C ARG A 53 15.29 -15.24 16.47
N TYR A 54 15.25 -14.10 15.78
CA TYR A 54 16.49 -13.36 15.52
C TYR A 54 17.21 -13.01 16.82
N ASP A 55 18.49 -13.35 16.91
CA ASP A 55 19.30 -13.10 18.11
C ASP A 55 19.74 -11.63 18.22
N LEU A 56 19.13 -10.92 19.16
CA LEU A 56 19.50 -9.55 19.55
C LEU A 56 20.64 -9.51 20.59
N GLY A 57 21.16 -10.65 21.04
CA GLY A 57 22.15 -10.74 22.11
C GLY A 57 21.56 -10.60 23.51
N GLY A 58 20.25 -10.87 23.67
CA GLY A 58 19.51 -10.78 24.93
C GLY A 58 18.00 -10.59 24.74
N PRO A 59 17.21 -10.61 25.82
CA PRO A 59 15.77 -10.38 25.76
C PRO A 59 15.43 -8.92 25.43
N CYS A 60 14.18 -8.69 25.05
CA CYS A 60 13.59 -7.35 25.02
C CYS A 60 13.37 -6.86 26.46
N GLU A 61 13.70 -5.60 26.69
CA GLU A 61 13.53 -4.85 27.93
C GLU A 61 12.52 -3.71 27.69
N ASP A 62 11.94 -3.20 28.77
CA ASP A 62 11.00 -2.08 28.75
C ASP A 62 11.61 -0.82 29.40
N GLN A 63 12.91 -0.56 29.16
CA GLN A 63 13.61 0.59 29.72
C GLN A 63 14.37 1.38 28.66
N PRO A 64 13.90 2.60 28.30
CA PRO A 64 14.55 3.40 27.26
C PRO A 64 15.98 3.78 27.65
N ASN A 65 16.93 3.49 26.77
CA ASN A 65 18.34 3.83 26.95
C ASN A 65 18.78 4.94 25.99
N PHE A 66 18.59 6.19 26.40
CA PHE A 66 18.91 7.37 25.59
C PHE A 66 20.40 7.55 25.26
N ARG A 67 21.32 6.87 25.96
CA ARG A 67 22.77 6.99 25.72
C ARG A 67 23.20 6.34 24.41
N VAL A 68 22.50 5.28 23.99
CA VAL A 68 22.85 4.47 22.82
C VAL A 68 22.69 5.25 21.52
N SER A 69 21.75 6.19 21.46
CA SER A 69 21.46 6.97 20.24
C SER A 69 22.65 7.76 19.71
N LYS A 70 23.41 8.43 20.60
CA LYS A 70 24.56 9.24 20.20
C LYS A 70 25.73 8.36 19.75
N GLU A 71 26.06 7.33 20.54
CA GLU A 71 27.13 6.39 20.18
C GLU A 71 26.86 5.70 18.85
N LEU A 72 25.60 5.37 18.57
CA LEU A 72 25.20 4.76 17.31
C LEU A 72 25.40 5.72 16.13
N GLN A 73 24.98 6.97 16.27
CA GLN A 73 25.21 8.00 15.24
C GLN A 73 26.71 8.23 15.00
N ASP A 74 27.52 8.27 16.06
CA ASP A 74 28.98 8.41 15.96
C ASP A 74 29.60 7.19 15.26
N ALA A 75 29.13 5.98 15.55
CA ALA A 75 29.61 4.74 14.93
C ALA A 75 29.25 4.68 13.44
N GLU A 76 28.02 5.02 13.06
CA GLU A 76 27.56 5.08 11.66
C GLU A 76 28.35 6.14 10.87
N SER A 77 28.52 7.34 11.45
CA SER A 77 29.27 8.43 10.81
C SER A 77 30.76 8.10 10.64
N ALA A 78 31.33 7.31 11.53
CA ALA A 78 32.71 6.83 11.45
C ALA A 78 32.85 5.52 10.65
N HIS A 79 31.79 5.02 10.01
CA HIS A 79 31.75 3.74 9.30
C HIS A 79 32.21 2.52 10.14
N LYS A 80 32.00 2.57 11.45
CA LYS A 80 32.30 1.47 12.39
C LYS A 80 31.13 0.50 12.47
N TRP A 81 30.83 -0.17 11.35
CA TRP A 81 29.59 -0.92 11.17
C TRP A 81 29.39 -2.06 12.19
N ASP A 82 30.44 -2.80 12.56
CA ASP A 82 30.33 -3.84 13.58
C ASP A 82 29.89 -3.29 14.94
N ARG A 83 30.44 -2.13 15.34
CA ARG A 83 30.01 -1.43 16.56
C ARG A 83 28.58 -0.92 16.42
N ALA A 84 28.22 -0.39 15.26
CA ALA A 84 26.86 0.07 14.99
C ALA A 84 25.84 -1.09 15.06
N VAL A 85 26.17 -2.30 14.60
CA VAL A 85 25.30 -3.48 14.76
C VAL A 85 25.06 -3.77 16.23
N VAL A 86 26.12 -3.83 17.05
CA VAL A 86 26.00 -4.10 18.50
C VAL A 86 25.12 -3.04 19.18
N LEU A 87 25.39 -1.76 18.91
CA LEU A 87 24.63 -0.64 19.45
C LEU A 87 23.16 -0.67 19.00
N THR A 88 22.88 -1.02 17.74
CA THR A 88 21.49 -1.08 17.25
C THR A 88 20.73 -2.25 17.89
N LYS A 89 21.36 -3.40 18.10
CA LYS A 89 20.77 -4.52 18.84
C LYS A 89 20.49 -4.15 20.30
N GLU A 90 21.42 -3.49 20.98
CA GLU A 90 21.21 -2.92 22.33
C GLU A 90 20.03 -1.95 22.34
N HIS A 91 19.95 -1.08 21.34
CA HIS A 91 18.87 -0.10 21.22
C HIS A 91 17.50 -0.74 21.01
N ILE A 92 17.41 -1.78 20.15
CA ILE A 92 16.17 -2.54 19.96
C ILE A 92 15.77 -3.24 21.25
N ARG A 93 16.73 -3.83 21.99
CA ARG A 93 16.44 -4.49 23.26
C ARG A 93 15.89 -3.52 24.30
N ALA A 94 16.45 -2.32 24.42
CA ALA A 94 16.09 -1.36 25.46
C ALA A 94 14.61 -0.89 25.40
N ASP A 95 14.12 -0.53 24.22
CA ASP A 95 12.74 -0.04 24.03
C ASP A 95 12.16 -0.27 22.62
N GLY A 96 12.91 -0.93 21.74
CA GLY A 96 12.65 -0.93 20.30
C GLY A 96 12.03 -2.22 19.74
N CYS A 97 11.81 -3.25 20.56
CA CYS A 97 11.37 -4.57 20.06
C CYS A 97 10.04 -4.54 19.31
N ASN A 98 9.15 -3.60 19.65
CA ASN A 98 7.84 -3.42 19.02
C ASN A 98 7.80 -2.19 18.08
N ILE A 99 8.95 -1.62 17.72
CA ILE A 99 9.05 -0.41 16.89
C ILE A 99 9.66 -0.78 15.52
N PRO A 100 8.87 -0.91 14.45
CA PRO A 100 9.35 -1.36 13.12
C PRO A 100 10.56 -0.56 12.61
N TYR A 101 10.55 0.76 12.80
CA TYR A 101 11.63 1.65 12.41
C TYR A 101 13.00 1.26 13.01
N ARG A 102 13.02 0.76 14.25
CA ARG A 102 14.27 0.32 14.91
C ARG A 102 14.85 -0.91 14.23
N TRP A 103 13.99 -1.82 13.81
CA TRP A 103 14.39 -3.01 13.06
C TRP A 103 14.85 -2.66 11.65
N TYR A 104 14.21 -1.71 10.96
CA TYR A 104 14.73 -1.22 9.68
C TYR A 104 16.15 -0.66 9.82
N ARG A 105 16.43 0.13 10.86
CA ARG A 105 17.79 0.60 11.13
C ARG A 105 18.77 -0.56 11.32
N LEU A 106 18.40 -1.63 12.04
CA LEU A 106 19.23 -2.82 12.19
C LEU A 106 19.53 -3.47 10.84
N VAL A 107 18.51 -3.70 10.00
CA VAL A 107 18.69 -4.28 8.67
C VAL A 107 19.63 -3.41 7.84
N ASN A 108 19.45 -2.08 7.84
CA ASN A 108 20.31 -1.15 7.12
C ASN A 108 21.78 -1.22 7.59
N VAL A 109 22.02 -1.23 8.91
CA VAL A 109 23.37 -1.33 9.48
C VAL A 109 24.01 -2.70 9.19
N LEU A 110 23.24 -3.79 9.22
CA LEU A 110 23.71 -5.13 8.82
C LEU A 110 24.14 -5.16 7.34
N LEU A 111 23.36 -4.54 6.46
CA LEU A 111 23.69 -4.46 5.04
C LEU A 111 24.95 -3.60 4.79
N SER A 112 25.07 -2.47 5.49
CA SER A 112 26.30 -1.65 5.46
C SER A 112 27.52 -2.40 5.99
N ALA A 113 27.33 -3.37 6.90
CA ALA A 113 28.37 -4.27 7.39
C ALA A 113 28.62 -5.48 6.47
N HIS A 114 27.97 -5.57 5.31
CA HIS A 114 28.00 -6.74 4.41
C HIS A 114 27.50 -8.05 5.04
N ARG A 115 26.55 -7.97 5.98
CA ARG A 115 25.96 -9.11 6.71
C ARG A 115 24.55 -9.43 6.18
N SER A 116 24.44 -9.69 4.88
CA SER A 116 23.18 -9.89 4.15
C SER A 116 22.34 -11.07 4.66
N ALA A 117 22.98 -12.17 5.07
CA ALA A 117 22.29 -13.32 5.66
C ALA A 117 21.57 -12.95 6.97
N GLU A 118 22.24 -12.18 7.84
CA GLU A 118 21.63 -11.69 9.08
C GLU A 118 20.56 -10.63 8.82
N ALA A 119 20.76 -9.77 7.81
CA ALA A 119 19.73 -8.83 7.38
C ALA A 119 18.47 -9.57 6.91
N SER A 120 18.61 -10.67 6.16
CA SER A 120 17.49 -11.53 5.78
C SER A 120 16.79 -12.14 6.99
N SER A 121 17.54 -12.67 7.97
CA SER A 121 16.96 -13.20 9.21
C SER A 121 16.25 -12.13 10.04
N ALA A 122 16.79 -10.91 10.11
CA ALA A 122 16.14 -9.79 10.80
C ALA A 122 14.82 -9.42 10.10
N LEU A 123 14.79 -9.34 8.77
CA LEU A 123 13.54 -9.10 8.01
C LEU A 123 12.52 -10.23 8.19
N GLN A 124 12.96 -11.49 8.31
CA GLN A 124 12.08 -12.62 8.62
C GLN A 124 11.47 -12.51 10.03
N GLU A 125 12.23 -12.03 11.01
CA GLU A 125 11.73 -11.74 12.35
C GLU A 125 10.76 -10.54 12.34
N MET A 126 11.03 -9.50 11.55
CA MET A 126 10.07 -8.41 11.35
C MET A 126 8.75 -8.93 10.76
N ASP A 127 8.83 -9.81 9.76
CA ASP A 127 7.66 -10.45 9.17
C ASP A 127 6.92 -11.31 10.23
N SER A 128 7.61 -12.12 11.03
CA SER A 128 6.96 -12.94 12.08
C SER A 128 6.26 -12.12 13.17
N ARG A 129 6.74 -10.90 13.42
CA ARG A 129 6.16 -9.92 14.37
C ARG A 129 4.96 -9.16 13.84
N GLY A 130 4.60 -9.31 12.57
CA GLY A 130 3.51 -8.56 11.98
C GLY A 130 3.91 -7.17 11.47
N PHE A 131 5.21 -6.84 11.37
CA PHE A 131 5.64 -5.58 10.74
C PHE A 131 5.51 -5.64 9.22
N ASP A 132 4.95 -4.58 8.62
CA ASP A 132 4.81 -4.48 7.18
C ASP A 132 6.15 -4.12 6.54
N VAL A 133 6.77 -5.09 5.85
CA VAL A 133 8.03 -4.94 5.11
C VAL A 133 7.82 -4.22 3.77
N GLU A 134 6.94 -3.22 3.75
CA GLU A 134 6.56 -2.52 2.52
C GLU A 134 7.60 -1.47 2.13
N LEU A 135 8.09 -1.56 0.89
CA LEU A 135 9.14 -0.72 0.33
C LEU A 135 8.79 0.77 0.27
N ALA A 136 7.50 1.11 0.24
CA ALA A 136 7.03 2.49 0.07
C ALA A 136 7.52 3.44 1.17
N PHE A 137 7.79 2.93 2.38
CA PHE A 137 8.29 3.71 3.52
C PHE A 137 9.82 3.67 3.68
N LEU A 138 10.53 2.89 2.88
CA LEU A 138 11.97 2.64 3.05
C LEU A 138 12.87 3.50 2.16
N GLY A 139 12.31 4.16 1.14
CA GLY A 139 13.06 4.71 0.00
C GLY A 139 14.12 5.74 0.35
N GLU A 140 13.77 6.78 1.12
CA GLU A 140 14.71 7.86 1.44
C GLU A 140 15.58 7.53 2.67
N ASP A 141 14.99 6.89 3.68
CA ASP A 141 15.67 6.65 4.96
C ASP A 141 16.57 5.40 4.95
N PHE A 142 16.29 4.42 4.07
CA PHE A 142 16.95 3.11 4.07
C PHE A 142 17.30 2.57 2.67
N PRO A 143 18.15 3.28 1.90
CA PRO A 143 18.46 2.91 0.51
C PRO A 143 19.12 1.54 0.36
N GLU A 144 19.89 1.07 1.35
CA GLU A 144 20.53 -0.25 1.28
C GLU A 144 19.50 -1.39 1.39
N ILE A 145 18.42 -1.19 2.16
CA ILE A 145 17.34 -2.17 2.26
C ILE A 145 16.63 -2.30 0.91
N VAL A 146 16.36 -1.19 0.23
CA VAL A 146 15.73 -1.18 -1.11
C VAL A 146 16.57 -2.00 -2.08
N LYS A 147 17.88 -1.70 -2.19
CA LYS A 147 18.81 -2.46 -3.05
C LYS A 147 18.83 -3.95 -2.71
N PHE A 148 18.82 -4.28 -1.42
CA PHE A 148 18.84 -5.67 -0.97
C PHE A 148 17.56 -6.42 -1.34
N ILE A 149 16.38 -5.82 -1.15
CA ILE A 149 15.10 -6.44 -1.49
C ILE A 149 14.98 -6.69 -3.01
N GLU A 150 15.55 -5.82 -3.83
CA GLU A 150 15.61 -5.99 -5.30
C GLU A 150 16.66 -7.03 -5.76
N SER A 151 17.51 -7.50 -4.85
CA SER A 151 18.60 -8.42 -5.19
C SER A 151 18.10 -9.86 -5.43
N LYS A 152 18.89 -10.62 -6.22
CA LYS A 152 18.67 -12.07 -6.40
C LYS A 152 18.83 -12.84 -5.09
N GLU A 153 19.69 -12.38 -4.20
CA GLU A 153 19.94 -12.99 -2.90
C GLU A 153 18.67 -12.95 -2.03
N PHE A 154 18.09 -11.77 -1.85
CA PHE A 154 16.82 -11.65 -1.13
C PHE A 154 15.70 -12.41 -1.83
N GLY A 155 15.60 -12.29 -3.16
CA GLY A 155 14.58 -12.99 -3.95
C GLY A 155 14.64 -14.53 -3.86
N ALA A 156 15.77 -15.11 -3.45
CA ALA A 156 15.94 -16.54 -3.19
C ALA A 156 15.73 -16.92 -1.71
N SER A 157 15.67 -15.95 -0.80
CA SER A 157 15.42 -16.19 0.63
C SER A 157 13.98 -16.66 0.89
N PRO A 158 13.70 -17.33 2.03
CA PRO A 158 12.34 -17.71 2.42
C PRO A 158 11.35 -16.53 2.41
N LEU A 159 11.76 -15.36 2.91
CA LEU A 159 10.90 -14.16 2.91
C LEU A 159 10.70 -13.61 1.50
N GLY A 160 11.74 -13.54 0.66
CA GLY A 160 11.60 -13.07 -0.72
C GLY A 160 10.67 -13.96 -1.55
N LEU A 161 10.73 -15.29 -1.37
CA LEU A 161 9.79 -16.23 -1.98
C LEU A 161 8.36 -16.04 -1.47
N LYS A 162 8.19 -15.82 -0.16
CA LYS A 162 6.90 -15.50 0.45
C LYS A 162 6.32 -14.21 -0.13
N MET A 163 7.10 -13.14 -0.19
CA MET A 163 6.67 -11.84 -0.73
C MET A 163 6.26 -11.95 -2.20
N ARG A 164 7.05 -12.62 -3.04
CA ARG A 164 6.69 -12.87 -4.45
C ARG A 164 5.36 -13.62 -4.58
N ARG A 165 5.11 -14.60 -3.71
CA ARG A 165 3.82 -15.31 -3.70
C ARG A 165 2.67 -14.38 -3.34
N LEU A 166 2.85 -13.52 -2.34
CA LEU A 166 1.83 -12.55 -1.92
C LEU A 166 1.58 -11.48 -3.00
N GLU A 167 2.63 -11.03 -3.69
CA GLU A 167 2.53 -10.15 -4.85
C GLU A 167 1.71 -10.79 -5.97
N ASN A 168 2.00 -12.05 -6.35
CA ASN A 168 1.21 -12.76 -7.36
C ASN A 168 -0.27 -12.89 -6.96
N ILE A 169 -0.57 -13.18 -5.69
CA ILE A 169 -1.96 -13.24 -5.18
C ILE A 169 -2.64 -11.88 -5.32
N SER A 170 -1.92 -10.80 -4.99
CA SER A 170 -2.42 -9.44 -5.13
C SER A 170 -2.67 -9.09 -6.60
N ASP A 171 -1.74 -9.40 -7.49
CA ASP A 171 -1.88 -9.15 -8.92
C ASP A 171 -3.05 -9.92 -9.54
N GLU A 172 -3.22 -11.20 -9.22
CA GLU A 172 -4.39 -12.00 -9.67
C GLU A 172 -5.71 -11.35 -9.22
N ARG A 173 -5.77 -10.88 -7.97
CA ARG A 173 -6.93 -10.17 -7.44
C ARG A 173 -7.14 -8.84 -8.17
N ARG A 174 -6.10 -8.04 -8.36
CA ARG A 174 -6.18 -6.74 -9.04
C ARG A 174 -6.63 -6.89 -10.49
N ILE A 175 -6.12 -7.88 -11.23
CA ILE A 175 -6.56 -8.19 -12.60
C ILE A 175 -8.07 -8.50 -12.62
N LYS A 176 -8.54 -9.37 -11.73
CA LYS A 176 -9.97 -9.70 -11.61
C LYS A 176 -10.83 -8.46 -11.36
N PHE A 177 -10.40 -7.57 -10.48
CA PHE A 177 -11.16 -6.36 -10.15
C PHE A 177 -11.03 -5.24 -11.19
N GLN A 178 -9.92 -5.17 -11.93
CA GLN A 178 -9.79 -4.31 -13.11
C GLN A 178 -10.79 -4.73 -14.20
N GLU A 179 -10.95 -6.03 -14.43
CA GLU A 179 -11.98 -6.53 -15.35
C GLU A 179 -13.39 -6.16 -14.87
N ALA A 180 -13.68 -6.34 -13.58
CA ALA A 180 -14.96 -5.95 -13.00
C ALA A 180 -15.22 -4.43 -13.14
N LEU A 181 -14.20 -3.61 -12.86
CA LEU A 181 -14.25 -2.15 -13.04
C LEU A 181 -14.54 -1.76 -14.49
N SER A 182 -13.94 -2.46 -15.46
CA SER A 182 -14.16 -2.19 -16.89
C SER A 182 -15.61 -2.45 -17.32
N ARG A 183 -16.29 -3.40 -16.67
CA ARG A 183 -17.69 -3.79 -16.96
C ARG A 183 -18.71 -3.04 -16.10
N MET A 184 -18.27 -2.32 -15.07
CA MET A 184 -19.15 -1.59 -14.16
C MET A 184 -19.87 -0.44 -14.90
N PRO A 185 -21.20 -0.33 -14.76
CA PRO A 185 -21.98 0.74 -15.36
C PRO A 185 -21.53 2.14 -14.92
N ALA A 186 -21.64 3.14 -15.80
CA ALA A 186 -21.32 4.52 -15.46
C ALA A 186 -22.18 5.08 -14.31
N SER A 187 -23.41 4.58 -14.14
CA SER A 187 -24.31 4.96 -13.04
C SER A 187 -23.83 4.49 -11.67
N GLU A 188 -22.93 3.51 -11.62
CA GLU A 188 -22.35 2.97 -10.39
C GLU A 188 -20.96 3.56 -10.09
N LYS A 189 -20.47 4.46 -10.95
CA LYS A 189 -19.19 5.14 -10.81
C LYS A 189 -19.41 6.59 -10.41
N PRO A 190 -18.49 7.19 -9.64
CA PRO A 190 -18.44 8.63 -9.54
C PRO A 190 -18.06 9.24 -10.90
N PRO A 191 -18.35 10.53 -11.15
CA PRO A 191 -17.87 11.22 -12.34
C PRO A 191 -16.35 11.17 -12.46
N ASP A 192 -15.82 10.99 -13.67
CA ASP A 192 -14.37 10.98 -13.94
C ASP A 192 -13.68 12.29 -13.55
N ASN A 193 -14.41 13.40 -13.51
CA ASN A 193 -13.98 14.68 -12.98
C ASN A 193 -14.82 15.03 -11.75
N TYR A 194 -14.43 14.44 -10.61
CA TYR A 194 -15.09 14.72 -9.35
C TYR A 194 -14.63 16.09 -8.82
N ILE A 195 -15.59 16.88 -8.34
CA ILE A 195 -15.36 18.21 -7.80
C ILE A 195 -15.89 18.25 -6.37
N ALA A 196 -14.98 18.21 -5.39
CA ALA A 196 -15.32 18.49 -4.00
C ALA A 196 -15.43 20.01 -3.82
N LYS A 197 -16.58 20.52 -3.41
CA LYS A 197 -16.79 21.96 -3.19
C LYS A 197 -16.67 22.31 -1.71
N GLY A 198 -16.22 23.53 -1.43
CA GLY A 198 -16.04 24.01 -0.05
C GLY A 198 -14.79 23.44 0.63
N ALA A 199 -13.88 22.87 -0.14
CA ALA A 199 -12.68 22.21 0.36
C ALA A 199 -11.57 23.23 0.62
N CYS A 200 -11.05 23.27 1.84
CA CYS A 200 -9.92 24.10 2.21
C CYS A 200 -8.62 23.36 1.87
N PRO A 201 -7.66 23.98 1.16
CA PRO A 201 -6.37 23.34 0.91
C PRO A 201 -5.74 22.95 2.24
N PHE A 202 -5.20 21.74 2.39
CA PHE A 202 -4.47 21.23 3.58
C PHE A 202 -5.23 21.25 4.94
N GLU A 203 -4.66 20.55 5.92
CA GLU A 203 -5.18 20.41 7.28
C GLU A 203 -5.21 21.76 8.03
N CYS A 204 -6.21 21.99 8.89
CA CYS A 204 -6.38 23.24 9.64
C CYS A 204 -6.55 24.53 8.82
N CYS A 205 -6.81 24.41 7.53
CA CYS A 205 -7.00 25.57 6.69
C CYS A 205 -8.26 26.36 7.03
N ARG A 206 -8.16 27.69 6.93
CA ARG A 206 -9.27 28.63 7.11
C ARG A 206 -9.29 29.66 6.01
N TYR A 207 -10.49 29.92 5.47
CA TYR A 207 -10.73 31.05 4.60
C TYR A 207 -10.75 32.36 5.39
N GLY A 208 -10.41 33.47 4.72
CA GLY A 208 -10.35 34.78 5.34
C GLY A 208 -9.21 35.60 4.78
N ASN A 209 -8.58 36.40 5.63
CA ASN A 209 -7.49 37.27 5.20
C ASN A 209 -6.20 36.46 5.04
N TRP A 210 -5.72 36.31 3.80
CA TRP A 210 -4.46 35.64 3.47
C TRP A 210 -3.41 36.65 3.02
N THR A 211 -2.14 36.33 3.24
CA THR A 211 -1.01 37.04 2.64
C THR A 211 -0.67 36.41 1.29
N VAL A 212 -0.48 37.23 0.26
CA VAL A 212 0.05 36.76 -1.02
C VAL A 212 1.58 36.65 -0.91
N LEU A 213 2.10 35.44 -1.01
CA LEU A 213 3.53 35.14 -0.91
C LEU A 213 4.25 35.33 -2.25
N GLU A 214 3.54 35.13 -3.37
CA GLU A 214 4.07 35.28 -4.73
C GLU A 214 3.00 35.84 -5.68
N ASP A 215 3.43 36.60 -6.69
CA ASP A 215 2.55 37.11 -7.77
C ASP A 215 1.80 35.94 -8.42
N THR A 216 0.47 36.02 -8.49
CA THR A 216 -0.36 34.90 -8.94
C THR A 216 -1.48 35.38 -9.85
N ASP A 217 -1.60 34.79 -11.04
CA ASP A 217 -2.74 35.02 -11.93
C ASP A 217 -4.01 34.39 -11.36
N LEU A 218 -5.10 35.15 -11.46
CA LEU A 218 -6.43 34.72 -11.09
C LEU A 218 -7.26 34.51 -12.36
N VAL A 219 -7.87 33.34 -12.49
CA VAL A 219 -8.71 32.96 -13.64
C VAL A 219 -10.19 33.01 -13.31
N SER A 220 -11.04 33.08 -14.34
CA SER A 220 -12.50 33.25 -14.17
C SER A 220 -13.18 32.08 -13.45
N SER A 221 -12.67 30.87 -13.61
CA SER A 221 -13.17 29.62 -13.04
C SER A 221 -12.06 28.57 -13.03
N PRO A 222 -12.14 27.52 -12.21
CA PRO A 222 -11.21 26.40 -12.27
C PRO A 222 -11.01 25.88 -13.70
N GLY A 223 -9.75 25.70 -14.11
CA GLY A 223 -9.36 25.24 -15.45
C GLY A 223 -9.50 26.26 -16.58
N SER A 224 -10.01 27.47 -16.32
CA SER A 224 -10.11 28.52 -17.35
C SER A 224 -8.74 29.09 -17.70
N SER A 225 -8.51 29.40 -18.98
CA SER A 225 -7.34 30.16 -19.44
C SER A 225 -7.53 31.68 -19.36
N ARG A 226 -8.75 32.16 -19.07
CA ARG A 226 -9.07 33.59 -19.01
C ARG A 226 -8.65 34.17 -17.67
N VAL A 227 -7.55 34.91 -17.67
CA VAL A 227 -7.11 35.73 -16.53
C VAL A 227 -8.07 36.91 -16.32
N VAL A 228 -8.53 37.08 -15.08
CA VAL A 228 -9.44 38.15 -14.64
C VAL A 228 -8.81 39.10 -13.64
N GLY A 229 -7.64 38.76 -13.10
CA GLY A 229 -6.88 39.58 -12.18
C GLY A 229 -5.52 38.97 -11.86
N ARG A 230 -4.71 39.68 -11.09
CA ARG A 230 -3.41 39.22 -10.61
C ARG A 230 -3.19 39.69 -9.18
N THR A 231 -2.84 38.78 -8.28
CA THR A 231 -2.35 39.12 -6.94
C THR A 231 -0.90 39.61 -7.04
N ARG A 232 -0.49 40.48 -6.11
CA ARG A 232 0.90 40.90 -5.98
C ARG A 232 1.49 40.38 -4.68
N LYS A 233 2.74 39.94 -4.71
CA LYS A 233 3.50 39.57 -3.52
C LYS A 233 3.43 40.65 -2.45
N GLY A 234 3.21 40.25 -1.21
CA GLY A 234 3.04 41.12 -0.05
C GLY A 234 1.66 41.77 0.09
N SER A 235 0.77 41.64 -0.91
CA SER A 235 -0.60 42.13 -0.80
C SER A 235 -1.49 41.17 0.01
N ARG A 236 -2.70 41.64 0.33
CA ARG A 236 -3.73 40.81 0.97
C ARG A 236 -4.72 40.31 -0.08
N ALA A 237 -5.16 39.07 0.10
CA ALA A 237 -6.30 38.51 -0.60
C ALA A 237 -7.26 37.92 0.43
N PHE A 238 -8.56 37.94 0.13
CA PHE A 238 -9.57 37.31 0.96
C PHE A 238 -9.95 35.95 0.36
N GLY A 239 -9.53 34.86 0.98
CA GLY A 239 -9.98 33.50 0.63
C GLY A 239 -11.49 33.37 0.86
N LEU A 240 -12.23 32.89 -0.14
CA LEU A 240 -13.69 32.78 -0.10
C LEU A 240 -14.17 31.34 0.03
N THR A 241 -13.61 30.44 -0.77
CA THR A 241 -13.95 29.01 -0.84
C THR A 241 -12.87 28.30 -1.66
N GLY A 242 -12.94 26.99 -1.75
CA GLY A 242 -12.09 26.17 -2.61
C GLY A 242 -12.84 25.00 -3.23
N GLU A 243 -12.19 24.38 -4.19
CA GLU A 243 -12.63 23.16 -4.85
C GLU A 243 -11.45 22.20 -5.02
N VAL A 244 -11.69 20.90 -4.89
CA VAL A 244 -10.73 19.85 -5.28
C VAL A 244 -11.23 19.17 -6.53
N HIS A 245 -10.45 19.25 -7.60
CA HIS A 245 -10.74 18.60 -8.86
C HIS A 245 -9.86 17.37 -8.99
N LEU A 246 -10.46 16.19 -9.08
CA LEU A 246 -9.72 14.93 -9.14
C LEU A 246 -10.39 13.90 -10.02
N ARG A 247 -9.60 12.92 -10.44
CA ARG A 247 -10.11 11.68 -10.99
C ARG A 247 -10.21 10.65 -9.87
N PRO A 248 -11.40 10.12 -9.57
CA PRO A 248 -11.56 9.13 -8.50
C PRO A 248 -10.66 7.91 -8.71
N GLU A 249 -9.94 7.50 -7.67
CA GLU A 249 -9.02 6.36 -7.73
C GLU A 249 -9.76 5.07 -7.31
N PRO A 250 -9.98 4.10 -8.20
CA PRO A 250 -10.64 2.86 -7.86
C PRO A 250 -9.72 1.95 -7.04
N VAL A 251 -10.27 1.40 -5.96
CA VAL A 251 -9.61 0.42 -5.09
C VAL A 251 -10.50 -0.81 -4.91
N VAL A 252 -9.90 -1.98 -4.72
CA VAL A 252 -10.60 -3.16 -4.21
C VAL A 252 -10.54 -3.16 -2.69
N VAL A 253 -11.69 -3.30 -2.03
CA VAL A 253 -11.81 -3.40 -0.57
C VAL A 253 -11.44 -4.81 -0.12
N LEU A 254 -10.40 -4.97 0.71
CA LEU A 254 -9.92 -6.27 1.20
C LEU A 254 -10.38 -6.59 2.61
N THR A 255 -10.56 -5.55 3.41
CA THR A 255 -11.20 -5.62 4.72
C THR A 255 -11.99 -4.34 4.94
N ALA A 256 -13.06 -4.43 5.71
CA ALA A 256 -13.62 -3.21 6.29
C ALA A 256 -12.63 -2.75 7.38
N PRO A 257 -12.27 -1.47 7.45
CA PRO A 257 -11.59 -0.96 8.64
C PRO A 257 -12.53 -1.17 9.84
N GLU A 258 -12.06 -1.86 10.88
CA GLU A 258 -12.83 -2.02 12.12
C GLU A 258 -12.77 -0.73 12.96
N PRO A 259 -13.72 -0.54 13.89
CA PRO A 259 -14.14 0.81 14.25
C PRO A 259 -13.55 1.28 15.57
N ASP A 260 -12.68 2.29 15.45
CA ASP A 260 -12.69 3.45 16.37
C ASP A 260 -13.82 4.44 16.00
N GLY A 261 -14.67 4.12 15.01
CA GLY A 261 -16.07 4.56 15.08
C GLY A 261 -16.88 4.94 13.83
N VAL A 262 -16.49 4.75 12.56
CA VAL A 262 -17.35 5.28 11.44
C VAL A 262 -17.46 4.44 10.16
N LEU A 263 -17.03 3.18 10.10
CA LEU A 263 -17.26 2.37 8.89
C LEU A 263 -17.74 0.97 9.24
N THR A 264 -18.95 0.65 8.78
CA THR A 264 -19.45 -0.72 8.88
C THR A 264 -19.09 -1.50 7.61
N ALA A 265 -18.97 -2.83 7.70
CA ALA A 265 -18.89 -3.70 6.52
C ALA A 265 -20.06 -3.47 5.54
N ASP A 266 -21.18 -2.94 6.06
CA ASP A 266 -22.34 -2.54 5.28
C ASP A 266 -22.16 -1.25 4.49
N GLU A 267 -21.09 -0.48 4.70
CA GLU A 267 -20.76 0.73 3.93
C GLU A 267 -19.61 0.48 2.95
N LEU A 268 -18.58 -0.25 3.38
CA LEU A 268 -17.46 -0.72 2.54
C LEU A 268 -17.37 -2.25 2.56
N PRO A 269 -18.11 -2.95 1.69
CA PRO A 269 -18.12 -4.40 1.68
C PRO A 269 -16.79 -4.92 1.20
N LYS A 270 -16.28 -5.93 1.91
CA LYS A 270 -15.15 -6.71 1.43
C LYS A 270 -15.44 -7.28 0.03
N ASN A 271 -14.41 -7.29 -0.81
CA ASN A 271 -14.47 -7.71 -2.22
C ASN A 271 -15.39 -6.84 -3.10
N SER A 272 -15.60 -5.56 -2.74
CA SER A 272 -16.21 -4.58 -3.63
C SER A 272 -15.17 -3.61 -4.19
N ILE A 273 -15.59 -2.81 -5.19
CA ILE A 273 -14.84 -1.66 -5.66
C ILE A 273 -15.35 -0.42 -4.94
N ALA A 274 -14.43 0.40 -4.45
CA ALA A 274 -14.70 1.74 -3.95
C ALA A 274 -13.84 2.74 -4.72
N PHE A 275 -14.18 4.03 -4.64
CA PHE A 275 -13.43 5.09 -5.30
C PHE A 275 -12.98 6.11 -4.29
N ILE A 276 -11.67 6.31 -4.19
CA ILE A 276 -11.07 7.35 -3.35
C ILE A 276 -11.30 8.71 -4.01
N LEU A 277 -11.75 9.67 -3.23
CA LEU A 277 -12.02 11.03 -3.65
C LEU A 277 -10.98 11.97 -3.04
N ASP A 278 -11.40 13.00 -2.29
CA ASP A 278 -10.56 14.02 -1.68
C ASP A 278 -10.21 13.72 -0.21
N ASN A 279 -9.11 14.33 0.24
CA ASN A 279 -8.67 14.28 1.64
C ASN A 279 -9.37 15.38 2.44
N VAL A 280 -9.90 15.02 3.61
CA VAL A 280 -10.66 15.91 4.51
C VAL A 280 -9.76 16.53 5.60
N GLY A 281 -8.55 16.00 5.81
CA GLY A 281 -7.61 16.36 6.88
C GLY A 281 -7.53 15.27 7.95
N GLU A 282 -6.47 15.29 8.77
CA GLU A 282 -6.29 14.38 9.91
C GLU A 282 -6.47 12.90 9.52
N GLY A 283 -6.00 12.57 8.31
CA GLY A 283 -6.15 11.26 7.69
C GLY A 283 -7.58 10.76 7.69
N TYR A 284 -8.52 11.62 7.33
CA TYR A 284 -9.83 11.26 6.83
C TYR A 284 -9.93 11.60 5.34
N GLY A 285 -10.76 10.85 4.62
CA GLY A 285 -10.99 11.04 3.20
C GLY A 285 -12.41 10.71 2.80
N HIS A 286 -12.87 11.32 1.72
CA HIS A 286 -14.12 10.95 1.09
C HIS A 286 -13.91 9.71 0.21
N VAL A 287 -14.82 8.74 0.33
CA VAL A 287 -14.86 7.54 -0.51
C VAL A 287 -16.25 7.39 -1.09
N TYR A 288 -16.32 7.16 -2.40
CA TYR A 288 -17.56 6.82 -3.08
C TYR A 288 -17.73 5.29 -3.15
N THR A 289 -18.90 4.83 -2.71
CA THR A 289 -19.29 3.40 -2.71
C THR A 289 -20.81 3.29 -2.84
N ARG A 290 -21.28 2.42 -3.75
CA ARG A 290 -22.71 2.11 -3.94
C ARG A 290 -23.63 3.35 -3.99
N GLY A 291 -23.24 4.37 -4.76
CA GLY A 291 -24.08 5.55 -4.98
C GLY A 291 -23.99 6.63 -3.90
N LYS A 292 -23.20 6.43 -2.84
CA LYS A 292 -23.02 7.42 -1.77
C LYS A 292 -21.55 7.77 -1.56
N VAL A 293 -21.32 8.98 -1.08
CA VAL A 293 -20.03 9.42 -0.54
C VAL A 293 -20.09 9.23 0.97
N ILE A 294 -19.08 8.57 1.52
CA ILE A 294 -18.87 8.38 2.97
C ILE A 294 -17.51 8.97 3.35
N VAL A 295 -17.35 9.29 4.63
CA VAL A 295 -16.06 9.72 5.18
C VAL A 295 -15.42 8.50 5.85
N VAL A 296 -14.17 8.23 5.51
CA VAL A 296 -13.39 7.11 6.03
C VAL A 296 -12.15 7.66 6.72
N GLN A 297 -11.71 7.03 7.82
CA GLN A 297 -10.36 7.29 8.33
C GLN A 297 -9.36 6.64 7.37
N THR A 298 -8.59 7.46 6.66
CA THR A 298 -7.58 7.10 5.66
C THR A 298 -6.15 7.21 6.18
N HIS A 299 -5.93 7.37 7.49
CA HIS A 299 -4.64 7.79 8.03
C HIS A 299 -3.48 6.96 7.49
N LEU A 300 -3.67 5.66 7.23
CA LEU A 300 -2.83 4.74 6.46
C LEU A 300 -3.71 3.51 6.12
N SER A 301 -3.81 2.87 4.95
CA SER A 301 -3.26 3.06 3.60
C SER A 301 -4.13 2.20 2.67
N TYR A 302 -4.46 2.68 1.48
CA TYR A 302 -4.66 1.75 0.37
C TYR A 302 -3.37 1.78 -0.44
N ALA A 303 -2.90 0.62 -0.88
CA ALA A 303 -1.58 0.48 -1.49
C ALA A 303 -1.67 -0.22 -2.83
N LYS A 304 -0.55 -0.31 -3.56
CA LYS A 304 -0.50 -1.21 -4.72
C LYS A 304 -0.66 -2.67 -4.26
N TYR A 305 -0.04 -3.02 -3.15
CA TYR A 305 -0.04 -4.37 -2.60
C TYR A 305 -0.34 -4.34 -1.10
N CYS A 306 -1.42 -4.98 -0.68
CA CYS A 306 -1.69 -5.24 0.72
C CYS A 306 -1.36 -6.70 1.03
N TYR A 307 -0.10 -6.95 1.39
CA TYR A 307 0.37 -8.29 1.76
C TYR A 307 -0.30 -8.82 3.03
N ARG A 308 -0.72 -7.91 3.91
CA ARG A 308 -1.51 -8.20 5.10
C ARG A 308 -2.71 -7.26 5.15
N PRO A 309 -3.86 -7.67 4.63
CA PRO A 309 -5.07 -6.89 4.75
C PRO A 309 -5.40 -6.65 6.23
N SER A 310 -5.50 -5.38 6.59
CA SER A 310 -5.72 -4.87 7.94
C SER A 310 -6.35 -3.48 7.82
N GLU A 311 -6.63 -2.81 8.94
CA GLU A 311 -7.01 -1.39 8.94
C GLU A 311 -5.92 -0.51 8.30
N SER A 312 -4.65 -0.83 8.55
CA SER A 312 -3.50 -0.12 7.98
C SER A 312 -3.28 -0.37 6.48
N CYS A 313 -3.89 -1.43 5.92
CA CYS A 313 -3.91 -1.74 4.49
C CYS A 313 -5.26 -2.32 4.05
N TRP A 314 -6.28 -1.47 3.99
CA TRP A 314 -7.67 -1.92 3.82
C TRP A 314 -8.06 -2.19 2.36
N GLY A 315 -7.31 -1.62 1.40
CA GLY A 315 -7.64 -1.72 -0.01
C GLY A 315 -6.43 -1.66 -0.95
N GLU A 316 -6.59 -2.20 -2.15
CA GLU A 316 -5.56 -2.20 -3.19
C GLU A 316 -5.95 -1.35 -4.39
N THR A 317 -4.99 -0.60 -4.94
CA THR A 317 -5.20 0.25 -6.11
C THR A 317 -5.41 -0.59 -7.37
N LEU A 318 -6.43 -0.21 -8.14
CA LEU A 318 -6.74 -0.86 -9.41
C LEU A 318 -6.12 -0.13 -10.61
N LEU A 319 -5.65 1.10 -10.45
CA LEU A 319 -4.95 1.84 -11.51
C LEU A 319 -3.42 1.71 -11.39
N PRO A 320 -2.69 1.63 -12.53
CA PRO A 320 -1.25 1.82 -12.53
C PRO A 320 -0.85 3.20 -12.01
N SER A 321 0.30 3.32 -11.33
CA SER A 321 0.77 4.59 -10.76
C SER A 321 0.80 5.76 -11.76
N LYS A 322 1.17 5.48 -13.01
CA LYS A 322 1.22 6.49 -14.11
C LYS A 322 -0.15 7.04 -14.52
N GLU A 323 -1.24 6.36 -14.19
CA GLU A 323 -2.60 6.77 -14.53
C GLU A 323 -3.26 7.54 -13.38
N ARG A 324 -2.66 7.50 -12.18
CA ARG A 324 -3.10 8.28 -11.03
C ARG A 324 -2.69 9.74 -11.27
N LYS A 325 -3.68 10.62 -11.28
CA LYS A 325 -3.47 12.05 -11.37
C LYS A 325 -3.64 12.64 -9.99
N GLU A 326 -2.73 13.54 -9.63
CA GLU A 326 -2.87 14.31 -8.41
C GLU A 326 -4.13 15.18 -8.48
N ALA A 327 -4.75 15.37 -7.31
CA ALA A 327 -5.86 16.27 -7.16
C ALA A 327 -5.39 17.72 -7.33
N ILE A 328 -6.14 18.51 -8.09
CA ILE A 328 -5.86 19.93 -8.30
C ILE A 328 -6.71 20.74 -7.33
N TRP A 329 -6.03 21.44 -6.43
CA TRP A 329 -6.65 22.28 -5.41
C TRP A 329 -6.84 23.69 -5.95
N TRP A 330 -8.09 24.12 -6.07
CA TRP A 330 -8.47 25.46 -6.48
C TRP A 330 -8.93 26.27 -5.29
N VAL A 331 -8.50 27.53 -5.22
CA VAL A 331 -9.02 28.50 -4.26
C VAL A 331 -9.62 29.69 -4.98
N LYS A 332 -10.77 30.14 -4.48
CA LYS A 332 -11.41 31.38 -4.89
C LYS A 332 -10.99 32.48 -3.93
N VAL A 333 -10.45 33.57 -4.48
CA VAL A 333 -10.01 34.71 -3.69
C VAL A 333 -10.63 36.00 -4.20
N ARG A 334 -10.76 36.98 -3.30
CA ARG A 334 -11.16 38.35 -3.60
C ARG A 334 -10.04 39.31 -3.26
N LEU A 335 -9.69 40.16 -4.21
CA LEU A 335 -8.70 41.23 -4.04
C LEU A 335 -9.32 42.47 -3.37
N PRO A 336 -8.50 43.38 -2.82
CA PRO A 336 -8.98 44.62 -2.20
C PRO A 336 -9.75 45.54 -3.16
N ASP A 337 -9.43 45.51 -4.45
CA ASP A 337 -10.11 46.26 -5.51
C ASP A 337 -11.45 45.62 -5.95
N GLY A 338 -11.85 44.50 -5.33
CA GLY A 338 -13.11 43.81 -5.59
C GLY A 338 -13.02 42.73 -6.68
N ILE A 339 -11.87 42.55 -7.34
CA ILE A 339 -11.70 41.46 -8.32
C ILE A 339 -11.81 40.11 -7.62
N VAL A 340 -12.60 39.21 -8.19
CA VAL A 340 -12.78 37.84 -7.71
C VAL A 340 -12.33 36.87 -8.78
N GLY A 341 -11.47 35.92 -8.41
CA GLY A 341 -11.00 34.89 -9.32
C GLY A 341 -10.50 33.65 -8.60
N TRP A 342 -10.09 32.67 -9.39
CA TRP A 342 -9.64 31.36 -8.94
C TRP A 342 -8.16 31.14 -9.26
N THR A 343 -7.47 30.33 -8.48
CA THR A 343 -6.10 29.89 -8.79
C THR A 343 -5.83 28.51 -8.20
N ASP A 344 -4.97 27.74 -8.87
CA ASP A 344 -4.46 26.44 -8.43
C ASP A 344 -3.13 26.57 -7.64
N LYS A 345 -2.61 27.80 -7.49
CA LYS A 345 -1.35 28.09 -6.79
C LYS A 345 -1.60 28.33 -5.30
N THR A 346 -2.19 27.35 -4.62
CA THR A 346 -2.60 27.47 -3.21
C THR A 346 -1.42 27.76 -2.26
N ASN A 347 -0.23 27.30 -2.59
CA ASN A 347 1.01 27.55 -1.83
C ASN A 347 1.55 28.98 -1.97
N ASN A 348 1.00 29.79 -2.90
CA ASN A 348 1.36 31.20 -3.03
C ASN A 348 0.63 32.09 -2.00
N PHE A 349 -0.09 31.49 -1.05
CA PHE A 349 -0.83 32.19 -0.01
C PHE A 349 -0.41 31.71 1.37
N GLY A 350 -0.16 32.65 2.28
CA GLY A 350 0.13 32.43 3.69
C GLY A 350 -1.02 32.89 4.58
N ASP A 351 -0.86 32.73 5.90
CA ASP A 351 -1.88 33.03 6.91
C ASP A 351 -3.22 32.31 6.68
N LYS A 352 -3.14 31.13 6.05
CA LYS A 352 -4.28 30.26 5.75
C LYS A 352 -4.45 29.14 6.78
N ASP A 353 -3.47 28.94 7.65
CA ASP A 353 -3.49 27.95 8.73
C ASP A 353 -4.06 28.57 10.02
N GLY A 354 -4.83 27.79 10.77
CA GLY A 354 -5.39 28.24 12.03
C GLY A 354 -6.03 27.13 12.85
N CYS A 355 -5.32 26.01 13.08
CA CYS A 355 -5.70 25.07 14.14
C CYS A 355 -5.91 25.87 15.43
N ALA A 356 -7.11 25.84 16.02
CA ALA A 356 -7.46 26.60 17.21
C ALA A 356 -7.96 25.68 18.31
#